data_AF-A0A922IG59-F1
#
_entry.id   AF-A0A922IG59-F1
#
_cell.length_a   1.000
_cell.length_b   1.000
_cell.length_c   1.000
_cell.angle_alpha   90.00
_cell.angle_beta   90.00
_cell.angle_gamma   90.00
#
_symmetry.space_group_name_H-M   'P 1'
#
loop_
_entity.id
_entity.type
_entity.pdbx_description
1 polymer ?
#
loop_
_entity_poly.entity_id
_entity_poly.type
_entity_poly.pdbx_seq_one_letter_code
_entity_poly.pdbx_strand_id
1 'polypeptide(L)'
;MRPSTEQTVSHRMFKLLEMLKGHKRKLMTTKRLRWLYVPTSFGLILMLLGQVRKVRRKDDQNVYKPLPFEVSMYRMLPLRTLSRVWGWINSIELPQPVRIPILQSYAAAFGCDLDEALIQDFKQYKNLNEFFKRELKPGLRPIAGQEHDVVSPM
;
A
#
# COMPACT_ATOMS: atom_id res chain seq x y z
N MET A 1 -28.18 -52.83 -41.13
CA MET A 1 -27.72 -51.43 -40.99
C MET A 1 -28.60 -50.69 -39.99
N ARG A 2 -28.20 -50.63 -38.71
CA ARG A 2 -28.68 -49.63 -37.74
C ARG A 2 -27.58 -49.32 -36.71
N PRO A 3 -26.60 -48.45 -37.03
CA PRO A 3 -25.69 -47.89 -36.03
C PRO A 3 -25.73 -46.36 -36.11
N SER A 4 -26.76 -45.70 -35.55
CA SER A 4 -26.85 -44.23 -35.64
C SER A 4 -27.53 -43.53 -34.44
N THR A 5 -28.35 -44.23 -33.66
CA THR A 5 -29.09 -43.61 -32.55
C THR A 5 -28.32 -43.63 -31.22
N GLU A 6 -27.55 -44.69 -30.90
CA GLU A 6 -26.86 -44.80 -29.60
C GLU A 6 -25.66 -43.86 -29.45
N GLN A 7 -24.87 -43.64 -30.50
CA GLN A 7 -23.71 -42.74 -30.44
C GLN A 7 -24.12 -41.28 -30.20
N THR A 8 -25.26 -40.87 -30.73
CA THR A 8 -25.78 -39.49 -30.60
C THR A 8 -26.24 -39.19 -29.17
N VAL A 9 -26.82 -40.18 -28.48
CA VAL A 9 -27.27 -40.04 -27.09
C VAL A 9 -26.08 -39.96 -26.13
N SER A 10 -25.10 -40.85 -26.30
CA SER A 10 -23.88 -40.87 -25.47
C SER A 10 -23.09 -39.57 -25.59
N HIS A 11 -22.91 -39.05 -26.81
CA HIS A 11 -22.19 -37.79 -27.03
C HIS A 11 -22.92 -36.57 -26.43
N ARG A 12 -24.26 -36.54 -26.50
CA ARG A 12 -25.09 -35.49 -25.87
C ARG A 12 -25.00 -35.55 -24.36
N MET A 13 -25.09 -36.73 -23.74
CA MET A 13 -24.94 -36.89 -22.30
C MET A 13 -23.54 -36.48 -21.82
N PHE A 14 -22.48 -36.85 -22.54
CA PHE A 14 -21.13 -36.47 -22.20
C PHE A 14 -20.91 -34.95 -22.29
N LYS A 15 -21.48 -34.29 -23.32
CA LYS A 15 -21.46 -32.83 -23.47
C LYS A 15 -22.26 -32.13 -22.36
N LEU A 16 -23.39 -32.69 -21.94
CA LEU A 16 -24.19 -32.17 -20.82
C LEU A 16 -23.46 -32.32 -19.49
N LEU A 17 -22.78 -33.45 -19.27
CA LEU A 17 -21.95 -33.68 -18.09
C LEU A 17 -20.74 -32.73 -18.05
N GLU A 18 -20.04 -32.52 -19.17
CA GLU A 18 -18.95 -31.54 -19.25
C GLU A 18 -19.44 -30.10 -19.02
N MET A 19 -20.60 -29.73 -19.58
CA MET A 19 -21.25 -28.43 -19.34
C MET A 19 -21.62 -28.23 -17.86
N LEU A 20 -22.19 -29.25 -17.21
CA LEU A 20 -22.51 -29.23 -15.78
C LEU A 20 -21.25 -29.18 -14.91
N LYS A 21 -20.17 -29.87 -15.30
CA LYS A 21 -18.88 -29.89 -14.60
C LYS A 21 -18.16 -28.54 -14.72
N GLY A 22 -18.30 -27.83 -15.84
CA GLY A 22 -17.85 -26.45 -16.03
C GLY A 22 -18.62 -25.46 -15.15
N HIS A 23 -19.94 -25.60 -15.06
CA HIS A 23 -20.79 -24.74 -14.24
C HIS A 23 -20.53 -24.94 -12.73
N LYS A 24 -20.39 -26.19 -12.27
CA LYS A 24 -20.03 -26.49 -10.87
C LYS A 24 -18.65 -25.96 -10.49
N ARG A 25 -17.65 -26.03 -11.38
CA ARG A 25 -16.31 -25.46 -11.13
C ARG A 25 -16.35 -23.94 -10.92
N LYS A 26 -17.16 -23.21 -11.71
CA LYS A 26 -17.33 -21.75 -11.60
C LYS A 26 -18.07 -21.31 -10.33
N LEU A 27 -19.02 -22.12 -9.86
CA LEU A 27 -19.75 -21.90 -8.60
C LEU A 27 -18.91 -22.20 -7.34
N MET A 28 -17.94 -23.12 -7.43
CA MET A 28 -17.10 -23.50 -6.28
C MET A 28 -16.05 -22.43 -5.93
N THR A 29 -15.42 -21.80 -6.92
CA THR A 29 -14.44 -20.72 -6.71
C THR A 29 -15.07 -19.44 -6.13
N THR A 30 -16.29 -19.10 -6.54
CA THR A 30 -17.00 -17.91 -6.06
C THR A 30 -17.52 -18.04 -4.62
N LYS A 31 -17.90 -19.24 -4.17
CA LYS A 31 -18.27 -19.48 -2.77
C LYS A 31 -17.07 -19.36 -1.82
N ARG A 32 -15.88 -19.80 -2.25
CA ARG A 32 -14.65 -19.74 -1.45
C ARG A 32 -14.15 -18.30 -1.22
N LEU A 33 -14.26 -17.43 -2.23
CA LEU A 33 -13.94 -16.00 -2.08
C LEU A 33 -14.89 -15.27 -1.12
N ARG A 34 -16.20 -15.57 -1.17
CA ARG A 34 -17.19 -14.97 -0.25
C ARG A 34 -16.93 -15.33 1.22
N TRP A 35 -16.51 -16.57 1.49
CA TRP A 35 -16.25 -17.02 2.86
C TRP A 35 -14.96 -16.43 3.46
N LEU A 36 -13.97 -16.05 2.64
CA LEU A 36 -12.76 -15.36 3.10
C LEU A 36 -12.94 -13.83 3.24
N TYR A 37 -13.87 -13.26 2.46
CA TYR A 37 -14.18 -11.83 2.46
C TYR A 37 -15.00 -11.39 3.69
N VAL A 38 -15.85 -12.26 4.23
CA VAL A 38 -16.70 -11.95 5.39
C VAL A 38 -15.90 -11.80 6.71
N PRO A 39 -14.97 -12.68 7.08
CA PRO A 39 -14.19 -12.55 8.32
C PRO A 39 -13.18 -11.39 8.28
N THR A 40 -12.55 -11.16 7.12
CA THR A 40 -11.53 -10.12 6.96
C THR A 40 -12.13 -8.72 7.01
N SER A 41 -13.27 -8.51 6.34
CA SER A 41 -14.01 -7.24 6.43
C SER A 41 -14.53 -6.98 7.85
N PHE A 42 -15.05 -8.01 8.54
CA PHE A 42 -15.53 -7.87 9.91
C PHE A 42 -14.41 -7.50 10.89
N GLY A 43 -13.22 -8.10 10.75
CA GLY A 43 -12.04 -7.75 11.53
C GLY A 43 -11.57 -6.31 11.29
N LEU A 44 -11.57 -5.86 10.04
CA LEU A 44 -11.19 -4.49 9.66
C LEU A 44 -12.20 -3.47 10.20
N ILE A 45 -13.50 -3.76 10.11
CA ILE A 45 -14.59 -2.95 10.67
C ILE A 45 -14.47 -2.86 12.20
N LEU A 46 -14.27 -3.97 12.91
CA LEU A 46 -14.09 -3.94 14.36
C LEU A 46 -12.82 -3.19 14.78
N MET A 47 -11.74 -3.33 14.02
CA MET A 47 -10.50 -2.58 14.26
C MET A 47 -10.70 -1.08 14.09
N LEU A 48 -11.39 -0.64 13.03
CA LEU A 48 -11.73 0.77 12.80
C LEU A 48 -12.66 1.30 13.89
N LEU A 49 -13.70 0.55 14.25
CA LEU A 49 -14.61 0.91 15.35
C LEU A 49 -13.86 1.01 16.70
N GLY A 50 -12.91 0.11 16.94
CA GLY A 50 -12.05 0.13 18.13
C GLY A 50 -11.12 1.35 18.15
N GLN A 51 -10.53 1.73 17.01
CA GLN A 51 -9.74 2.95 16.88
C GLN A 51 -10.58 4.20 17.16
N VAL A 52 -11.77 4.30 16.57
CA VAL A 52 -12.70 5.43 16.79
C VAL A 52 -13.13 5.51 18.26
N ARG A 53 -13.48 4.39 18.89
CA ARG A 53 -13.82 4.37 20.32
C ARG A 53 -12.64 4.77 21.20
N LYS A 54 -11.42 4.36 20.87
CA LYS A 54 -10.21 4.72 21.62
C LYS A 54 -9.86 6.21 21.47
N VAL A 55 -10.02 6.77 20.27
CA VAL A 55 -9.87 8.21 20.02
C VAL A 55 -10.93 8.98 20.80
N ARG A 56 -12.21 8.57 20.73
CA ARG A 56 -13.30 9.22 21.46
C ARG A 56 -13.11 9.16 22.98
N ARG A 57 -12.69 8.02 23.54
CA ARG A 57 -12.33 7.92 24.97
C ARG A 57 -11.23 8.88 25.40
N LYS A 58 -10.24 9.12 24.53
CA LYS A 58 -9.14 10.07 24.80
C LYS A 58 -9.60 11.52 24.70
N ASP A 59 -10.58 11.81 23.86
CA ASP A 59 -11.21 13.12 23.79
C ASP A 59 -12.11 13.37 25.01
N ASP A 60 -12.90 12.38 25.44
CA ASP A 60 -13.75 12.51 26.65
C ASP A 60 -12.93 12.73 27.94
N GLN A 61 -11.71 12.18 28.02
CA GLN A 61 -10.77 12.45 29.13
C GLN A 61 -10.02 13.78 29.00
N ASN A 62 -10.07 14.45 27.86
CA ASN A 62 -9.34 15.70 27.63
C ASN A 62 -10.22 16.89 28.05
N VAL A 63 -9.95 17.43 29.23
CA VAL A 63 -10.62 18.61 29.83
C VAL A 63 -10.19 19.94 29.15
N TYR A 64 -9.54 19.89 27.98
CA TYR A 64 -9.05 21.08 27.27
C TYR A 64 -10.12 21.67 26.33
N LYS A 65 -10.09 23.01 26.19
CA LYS A 65 -10.99 23.84 25.36
C LYS A 65 -11.18 23.27 23.94
N PRO A 66 -12.35 23.47 23.29
CA PRO A 66 -12.58 23.00 21.93
C PRO A 66 -11.50 23.59 21.01
N LEU A 67 -10.67 22.70 20.47
CA LEU A 67 -9.60 23.07 19.55
C LEU A 67 -10.20 23.47 18.20
N PRO A 68 -9.51 24.30 17.41
CA PRO A 68 -9.91 24.59 16.04
C PRO A 68 -10.18 23.31 15.25
N PHE A 69 -11.12 23.37 14.31
CA PHE A 69 -11.56 22.22 13.52
C PHE A 69 -10.41 21.46 12.84
N GLU A 70 -9.36 22.19 12.41
CA GLU A 70 -8.11 21.65 11.85
C GLU A 70 -7.47 20.63 12.80
N VAL A 71 -7.29 21.00 14.07
CA VAL A 71 -6.65 20.15 15.07
C VAL A 71 -7.53 18.96 15.43
N SER A 72 -8.85 19.16 15.42
CA SER A 72 -9.82 18.08 15.64
C SER A 72 -9.72 17.01 14.54
N MET A 73 -9.60 17.42 13.27
CA MET A 73 -9.38 16.48 12.16
C MET A 73 -8.10 15.65 12.36
N TYR A 74 -6.99 16.29 12.73
CA TYR A 74 -5.71 15.58 12.98
C TYR A 74 -5.80 14.56 14.11
N ARG A 75 -6.60 14.82 15.16
CA ARG A 75 -6.81 13.87 16.28
C ARG A 75 -7.63 12.65 15.88
N MET A 76 -8.55 12.81 14.92
CA MET A 76 -9.37 11.72 14.41
C MET A 76 -8.60 10.79 13.45
N LEU A 77 -7.60 11.32 12.74
CA LEU A 77 -6.76 10.54 11.85
C LEU A 77 -5.91 9.53 12.66
N PRO A 78 -5.90 8.23 12.30
CA PRO A 78 -5.06 7.24 12.95
C PRO A 78 -3.61 7.39 12.42
N LEU A 79 -2.94 8.48 12.81
CA LEU A 79 -1.61 8.87 12.33
C LEU A 79 -0.59 7.73 12.44
N ARG A 80 -0.70 6.89 13.48
CA ARG A 80 0.16 5.71 13.67
C ARG A 80 -0.02 4.65 12.59
N THR A 81 -1.24 4.35 12.15
CA THR A 81 -1.46 3.36 11.10
C THR A 81 -1.10 3.96 9.74
N LEU A 82 -1.46 5.23 9.51
CA LEU A 82 -1.09 5.94 8.29
C LEU A 82 0.42 6.01 8.11
N SER A 83 1.16 6.36 9.16
CA SER A 83 2.63 6.38 9.14
C SER A 83 3.23 5.01 8.80
N ARG A 84 2.70 3.93 9.38
CA ARG A 84 3.15 2.56 9.06
C ARG A 84 2.83 2.14 7.62
N VAL A 85 1.61 2.44 7.17
CA VAL A 85 1.19 2.15 5.78
C VAL A 85 2.05 2.94 4.79
N TRP A 86 2.32 4.21 5.08
CA TRP A 86 3.18 5.04 4.25
C TRP A 86 4.60 4.48 4.18
N GLY A 87 5.19 4.09 5.31
CA GLY A 87 6.50 3.41 5.32
C GLY A 87 6.50 2.11 4.52
N TRP A 88 5.43 1.30 4.64
CA TRP A 88 5.27 0.08 3.86
C TRP A 88 5.19 0.37 2.36
N ILE A 89 4.37 1.34 1.94
CA ILE A 89 4.26 1.78 0.53
C ILE A 89 5.63 2.19 -0.02
N ASN A 90 6.39 2.99 0.72
CA ASN A 90 7.72 3.44 0.29
C ASN A 90 8.76 2.31 0.25
N SER A 91 8.53 1.20 0.94
CA SER A 91 9.40 0.02 0.92
C SER A 91 9.10 -0.96 -0.23
N ILE A 92 7.98 -0.80 -0.92
CA ILE A 92 7.61 -1.67 -2.05
C ILE A 92 8.58 -1.42 -3.22
N GLU A 93 9.14 -2.51 -3.73
CA GLU A 93 9.97 -2.45 -4.94
C GLU A 93 9.10 -2.09 -6.15
N LEU A 94 9.46 -0.99 -6.80
CA LEU A 94 8.70 -0.46 -7.92
C LEU A 94 9.06 -1.22 -9.20
N PRO A 95 8.07 -1.69 -10.00
CA PRO A 95 8.33 -2.26 -11.30
C PRO A 95 8.98 -1.22 -12.23
N GLN A 96 9.92 -1.65 -13.07
CA GLN A 96 10.79 -0.76 -13.86
C GLN A 96 10.07 0.37 -14.63
N PRO A 97 8.91 0.18 -15.28
CA PRO A 97 8.28 1.25 -16.06
C PRO A 97 7.68 2.37 -15.20
N VAL A 98 7.21 2.08 -13.99
CA VAL A 98 6.55 3.07 -13.11
C VAL A 98 7.53 3.73 -12.14
N ARG A 99 8.70 3.13 -11.92
CA ARG A 99 9.73 3.61 -11.01
C ARG A 99 10.17 5.05 -11.34
N ILE A 100 10.52 5.30 -12.61
CA ILE A 100 11.02 6.59 -13.07
C ILE A 100 9.98 7.72 -12.87
N PRO A 101 8.74 7.61 -13.39
CA PRO A 101 7.78 8.70 -13.22
C PRO A 101 7.38 8.93 -11.76
N ILE A 102 7.33 7.88 -10.94
CA ILE A 102 7.03 8.02 -9.50
C ILE A 102 8.16 8.76 -8.77
N LEU A 103 9.41 8.41 -9.03
CA LEU A 103 10.55 9.10 -8.42
C LEU A 103 10.70 10.53 -8.93
N GLN A 104 10.48 10.78 -10.22
CA GLN A 104 10.53 12.12 -10.80
C GLN A 104 9.42 13.02 -10.25
N SER A 105 8.18 12.52 -10.17
CA SER A 105 7.06 13.27 -9.59
C SER A 105 7.28 13.55 -8.11
N TYR A 106 7.88 12.62 -7.36
CA TYR A 106 8.28 12.84 -5.98
C TYR A 106 9.35 13.94 -5.88
N ALA A 107 10.42 13.85 -6.68
CA ALA A 107 11.47 14.87 -6.69
C ALA A 107 10.92 16.26 -7.03
N ALA A 108 9.99 16.35 -7.99
CA ALA A 108 9.34 17.61 -8.36
C ALA A 108 8.42 18.15 -7.26
N ALA A 109 7.67 17.27 -6.57
CA ALA A 109 6.75 17.68 -5.50
C ALA A 109 7.49 18.22 -4.25
N PHE A 110 8.68 17.69 -3.96
CA PHE A 110 9.49 18.07 -2.79
C PHE A 110 10.68 18.97 -3.13
N GLY A 111 10.89 19.33 -4.40
CA GLY A 111 12.02 20.16 -4.83
C GLY A 111 13.38 19.51 -4.57
N CYS A 112 13.51 18.20 -4.80
CA CYS A 112 14.75 17.47 -4.55
C CYS A 112 15.76 17.66 -5.69
N ASP A 113 16.90 18.27 -5.39
CA ASP A 113 18.00 18.43 -6.34
C ASP A 113 18.78 17.13 -6.54
N LEU A 114 18.70 16.57 -7.75
CA LEU A 114 19.41 15.34 -8.09
C LEU A 114 20.91 15.55 -8.29
N ASP A 115 21.33 16.76 -8.60
CA ASP A 115 22.74 17.10 -8.80
C ASP A 115 23.54 16.96 -7.50
N GLU A 116 22.87 17.02 -6.35
CA GLU A 116 23.48 16.77 -5.05
C GLU A 116 23.63 15.29 -4.73
N ALA A 117 22.87 14.42 -5.40
CA ALA A 117 22.91 12.99 -5.16
C ALA A 117 24.23 12.37 -5.66
N LEU A 118 24.74 11.40 -4.91
CA LEU A 118 25.85 10.56 -5.35
C LEU A 118 25.48 9.80 -6.63
N ILE A 119 24.26 9.24 -6.65
CA ILE A 119 23.70 8.54 -7.80
C ILE A 119 22.63 9.42 -8.45
N GLN A 120 22.92 9.91 -9.66
CA GLN A 120 22.03 10.78 -10.44
C GLN A 120 21.02 10.01 -11.30
N ASP A 121 21.12 8.68 -11.41
CA ASP A 121 20.17 7.90 -12.20
C ASP A 121 19.01 7.38 -11.35
N PHE A 122 17.79 7.83 -11.64
CA PHE A 122 16.55 7.36 -11.02
C PHE A 122 16.35 5.85 -11.14
N LYS A 123 16.91 5.20 -12.18
CA LYS A 123 16.72 3.76 -12.42
C LYS A 123 17.41 2.89 -11.37
N GLN A 124 18.47 3.39 -10.76
CA GLN A 124 19.27 2.65 -9.80
C GLN A 124 18.54 2.47 -8.46
N TYR A 125 17.65 3.38 -8.10
CA TYR A 125 16.83 3.29 -6.89
C TYR A 125 15.69 2.28 -7.07
N LYS A 126 15.61 1.26 -6.22
CA LYS A 126 14.59 0.19 -6.31
C LYS A 126 13.23 0.62 -5.78
N ASN A 127 13.22 1.50 -4.79
CA ASN A 127 12.03 2.00 -4.12
C ASN A 127 12.19 3.47 -3.68
N LEU A 128 11.09 4.10 -3.26
CA LEU A 128 11.08 5.49 -2.80
C LEU A 128 11.90 5.68 -1.52
N ASN A 129 11.92 4.69 -0.63
CA ASN A 129 12.68 4.76 0.61
C ASN A 129 14.20 4.83 0.38
N GLU A 130 14.70 4.16 -0.65
CA GLU A 130 16.10 4.19 -1.07
C GLU A 130 16.46 5.56 -1.66
N PHE A 131 15.56 6.13 -2.47
CA PHE A 131 15.72 7.49 -2.98
C PHE A 131 15.69 8.54 -1.88
N PHE A 132 14.80 8.40 -0.89
CA PHE A 132 14.69 9.33 0.24
C PHE A 132 15.96 9.34 1.11
N LYS A 133 16.63 8.19 1.25
CA LYS A 133 17.87 8.04 2.02
C LYS A 133 19.14 8.12 1.16
N ARG A 134 19.04 8.65 -0.06
CA ARG A 134 20.17 8.74 -0.99
C ARG A 134 21.35 9.47 -0.36
N GLU A 135 22.55 9.00 -0.68
CA GLU A 135 23.78 9.67 -0.28
C GLU A 135 23.99 10.94 -1.10
N LEU A 136 24.54 11.96 -0.44
CA LEU A 136 24.95 13.22 -1.07
C LEU A 136 26.40 13.09 -1.55
N LYS A 137 26.78 13.87 -2.57
CA LYS A 137 28.18 13.96 -2.98
C LYS A 137 29.06 14.43 -1.81
N PRO A 138 30.28 13.86 -1.66
CA PRO A 138 31.19 14.29 -0.60
C PRO A 138 31.54 15.77 -0.79
N GLY A 139 31.55 16.52 0.31
CA GLY A 139 31.92 17.94 0.31
C GLY A 139 30.78 18.94 0.11
N LEU A 140 29.54 18.49 -0.16
CA LEU A 140 28.38 19.41 -0.28
C LEU A 140 27.98 20.08 1.03
N ARG A 141 28.21 19.41 2.17
CA ARG A 141 27.94 19.94 3.51
C ARG A 141 29.26 20.07 4.28
N PRO A 142 30.02 21.16 4.10
CA PRO A 142 31.24 21.38 4.88
C PRO A 142 30.89 21.52 6.35
N ILE A 143 31.54 20.71 7.18
CA ILE A 143 31.37 20.71 8.64
C ILE A 143 32.42 21.67 9.22
N ALA A 144 32.02 22.52 10.18
CA ALA A 144 32.96 23.38 10.89
C ALA A 144 34.00 22.53 11.66
N GLY A 145 35.27 22.93 11.62
CA GLY A 145 36.40 22.11 12.07
C GLY A 145 36.88 22.37 13.50
N GLN A 146 36.27 23.29 14.24
CA GLN A 146 36.69 23.59 15.62
C GLN A 146 36.01 22.64 16.62
N GLU A 147 36.74 22.21 17.63
CA GLU A 147 36.30 21.23 18.65
C GLU A 147 35.15 21.74 19.54
N HIS A 148 34.84 23.04 19.50
CA HIS A 148 33.78 23.69 20.27
C HIS A 148 32.67 24.30 19.41
N ASP A 149 32.68 24.08 18.09
CA ASP A 149 31.63 24.59 17.21
C ASP A 149 30.40 23.68 17.27
N VAL A 150 29.24 24.29 17.55
CA VAL A 150 27.95 23.60 17.46
C VAL A 150 27.53 23.57 15.99
N VAL A 151 27.58 22.39 15.37
CA VAL A 151 27.11 22.17 14.00
C VAL A 151 25.65 21.74 13.97
N SER A 152 24.90 22.15 12.95
CA SER A 152 23.56 21.61 12.76
C SER A 152 23.67 20.11 12.45
N PRO A 153 22.96 19.24 13.20
CA PRO A 153 22.97 17.81 12.93
C PRO A 153 22.26 17.46 11.62
N MET A 154 21.42 18.36 11.08
CA MET A 154 20.62 18.15 9.87
C MET A 154 20.41 19.44 9.07
#